data_AF-A0A0D8Y028-F1
#
_entry.id   AF-A0A0D8Y028-F1
#
_cell.length_a   1.000
_cell.length_b   1.000
_cell.length_c   1.000
_cell.angle_alpha   90.00
_cell.angle_beta   90.00
_cell.angle_gamma   90.00
#
_symmetry.space_group_name_H-M   'P 1'
#
loop_
_entity.id
_entity.type
_entity.pdbx_description
1 polymer ?
#
loop_
_entity_poly.entity_id
_entity_poly.type
_entity_poly.pdbx_seq_one_letter_code
_entity_poly.pdbx_strand_id
1 'polypeptide(L)'
;MFTENCRESFRTPVWGRNFFRWIYEKTKMPLCPVYGGFPVKMITHLGKPMVFDYDNVTPEEVRRQIKREVRTLIRQHQRLPGSILRGIAQRFRSEKQSNGTNILPEQVELLNRSNGETKGVLEEISMNAYEPAINTN
;
A
#
# COMPACT_ATOMS: atom_id res chain seq x y z
N MET A 1 5.98 -0.80 -2.64
CA MET A 1 4.65 -0.21 -2.92
C MET A 1 4.71 1.29 -2.75
N PHE A 2 3.90 2.03 -3.51
CA PHE A 2 3.79 3.48 -3.41
C PHE A 2 2.35 3.89 -3.73
N THR A 3 1.82 4.91 -3.07
CA THR A 3 0.47 5.42 -3.31
C THR A 3 0.52 6.86 -3.80
N GLU A 4 -0.14 7.12 -4.92
CA GLU A 4 -0.27 8.45 -5.51
C GLU A 4 -1.32 9.29 -4.80
N ASN A 5 -1.20 10.61 -4.96
CA ASN A 5 -2.17 11.61 -4.51
C ASN A 5 -2.41 11.69 -2.98
N CYS A 6 -1.59 11.01 -2.16
CA CYS A 6 -1.70 11.07 -0.69
C CYS A 6 -1.69 12.49 -0.13
N ARG A 7 -0.84 13.37 -0.68
CA ARG A 7 -0.72 14.78 -0.26
C ARG A 7 -1.91 15.64 -0.70
N GLU A 8 -2.63 15.22 -1.73
CA GLU A 8 -3.81 15.93 -2.22
C GLU A 8 -5.06 15.55 -1.43
N SER A 9 -5.11 14.31 -0.94
CA SER A 9 -6.16 13.84 -0.02
C SER A 9 -6.08 14.55 1.33
N PHE A 10 -4.87 14.79 1.84
CA PHE A 10 -4.65 15.44 3.13
C PHE A 10 -3.72 16.65 2.97
N ARG A 11 -4.30 17.86 2.88
CA ARG A 11 -3.52 19.09 2.72
C ARG A 11 -3.87 20.08 3.81
N THR A 12 -2.94 20.29 4.74
CA THR A 12 -3.06 21.38 5.71
C THR A 12 -3.01 22.73 4.98
N PRO A 13 -4.07 23.57 5.06
CA PRO A 13 -4.05 24.87 4.44
C PRO A 13 -3.03 25.77 5.16
N VAL A 14 -2.03 26.25 4.43
CA VAL A 14 -1.02 27.19 4.99
C VAL A 14 -1.62 28.58 5.19
N TRP A 15 -2.61 28.96 4.38
CA TRP A 15 -3.26 30.27 4.38
C TRP A 15 -4.16 30.52 5.59
N GLY A 16 -4.72 29.47 6.21
CA GLY A 16 -5.64 29.61 7.33
C GLY A 16 -4.99 29.70 8.71
N ARG A 17 -3.66 29.55 8.82
CA ARG A 17 -2.97 29.39 10.12
C ARG A 17 -3.26 30.51 11.11
N ASN A 18 -3.33 31.75 10.66
CA ASN A 18 -3.63 32.90 11.52
C ASN A 18 -5.10 32.92 11.97
N PHE A 19 -6.04 32.56 11.08
CA PHE A 19 -7.46 32.45 11.41
C PHE A 19 -7.73 31.32 12.41
N PHE A 20 -7.13 30.15 12.20
CA PHE A 20 -7.28 29.02 13.10
C PHE A 20 -6.58 29.24 14.44
N ARG A 21 -5.45 29.97 14.46
CA ARG A 21 -4.82 30.43 15.71
C ARG A 21 -5.72 31.40 16.48
N TRP A 22 -6.35 32.35 15.80
CA TRP A 22 -7.32 33.26 16.42
C TRP A 22 -8.53 32.51 17.02
N ILE A 23 -9.08 31.51 16.31
CA ILE A 23 -10.12 30.64 16.84
C ILE A 23 -9.61 29.88 18.07
N TYR A 24 -8.45 29.24 17.98
CA TYR A 24 -7.84 28.47 19.07
C TYR A 24 -7.64 29.31 20.33
N GLU A 25 -7.15 30.55 20.18
CA GLU A 25 -6.95 31.46 21.31
C GLU A 25 -8.26 31.82 22.01
N LYS A 26 -9.36 31.90 21.25
CA LYS A 26 -10.68 32.31 21.74
C LYS A 26 -11.51 31.16 22.31
N THR A 27 -11.46 29.97 21.71
CA THR A 27 -12.21 28.79 22.18
C THR A 27 -11.38 27.85 23.06
N LYS A 28 -10.05 28.03 23.13
CA LYS A 28 -9.09 27.15 23.84
C LYS A 28 -9.18 25.67 23.44
N MET A 29 -9.91 25.36 22.37
CA MET A 29 -10.06 23.99 21.89
C MET A 29 -8.99 23.68 20.85
N PRO A 30 -8.27 22.54 20.96
CA PRO A 30 -7.28 22.10 19.99
C PRO A 30 -7.93 21.63 18.69
N LEU A 31 -8.50 22.58 17.94
CA LEU A 31 -8.99 22.36 16.59
C LEU A 31 -7.81 22.50 15.64
N CYS A 32 -7.13 21.39 15.37
CA CYS A 32 -6.22 21.30 14.24
C CYS A 32 -7.07 21.11 12.98
N PRO A 33 -7.20 22.10 12.09
CA PRO A 33 -7.95 21.96 10.84
C PRO A 33 -7.14 21.07 9.90
N VAL A 34 -7.28 19.76 10.05
CA VAL A 34 -6.91 18.82 9.01
C VAL A 34 -7.96 18.96 7.93
N TYR A 35 -7.78 19.94 7.03
CA TYR A 35 -8.60 20.03 5.82
C TYR A 35 -8.13 18.92 4.88
N GLY A 36 -8.77 17.76 5.00
CA GLY A 36 -8.43 16.53 4.29
C GLY A 36 -9.67 15.70 4.02
N GLY A 37 -9.50 14.55 3.39
CA GLY A 37 -10.61 13.71 2.94
C GLY A 37 -11.25 14.23 1.64
N PHE A 38 -10.53 15.03 0.86
CA PHE A 38 -10.97 15.33 -0.50
C PHE A 38 -11.16 14.01 -1.26
N PRO A 39 -12.24 13.86 -2.04
CA PRO A 39 -12.56 12.63 -2.77
C PRO A 39 -11.64 12.45 -3.99
N VAL A 40 -10.34 12.48 -3.75
CA VAL A 40 -9.30 12.27 -4.73
C VAL A 40 -9.12 10.76 -4.94
N LYS A 41 -8.95 10.33 -6.19
CA LYS A 41 -8.62 8.94 -6.48
C LYS A 41 -7.22 8.62 -5.96
N MET A 42 -7.15 7.74 -4.96
CA MET A 42 -5.91 7.19 -4.43
C MET A 42 -5.54 5.94 -5.23
N ILE A 43 -4.35 5.91 -5.84
CA ILE A 43 -3.91 4.79 -6.67
C ILE A 43 -2.64 4.22 -6.03
N THR A 44 -2.69 2.96 -5.63
CA THR A 44 -1.53 2.25 -5.09
C THR A 44 -0.87 1.44 -6.18
N HIS A 45 0.41 1.74 -6.43
CA HIS A 45 1.26 1.02 -7.37
C HIS A 45 2.10 -0.01 -6.62
N LEU A 46 1.98 -1.26 -7.06
CA LEU A 46 2.77 -2.39 -6.57
C LEU A 46 3.92 -2.62 -7.54
N GLY A 47 5.14 -2.61 -7.02
CA GLY A 47 6.33 -2.93 -7.80
C GLY A 47 6.50 -4.44 -7.94
N LYS A 48 7.44 -4.86 -8.80
CA LYS A 48 7.81 -6.26 -8.95
C LYS A 48 8.23 -6.86 -7.59
N PRO A 49 7.81 -8.10 -7.25
CA PRO A 49 8.32 -8.78 -6.06
C PRO A 49 9.85 -8.89 -6.13
N MET A 50 10.51 -8.60 -5.02
CA MET A 50 11.96 -8.74 -4.88
C MET A 50 12.24 -10.01 -4.09
N VAL A 51 13.09 -10.87 -4.64
CA VAL A 51 13.63 -12.06 -3.97
C VAL A 51 15.07 -11.74 -3.60
N PHE A 52 15.45 -12.03 -2.35
CA PHE A 52 16.80 -11.80 -1.85
C PHE A 52 17.36 -13.12 -1.33
N ASP A 53 18.62 -13.40 -1.69
CA ASP A 53 19.34 -14.54 -1.14
C ASP A 53 19.92 -14.15 0.23
N TYR A 54 19.36 -14.74 1.30
CA TYR A 54 19.69 -14.38 2.68
C TYR A 54 21.15 -14.67 3.05
N ASP A 55 21.81 -15.60 2.34
CA ASP A 55 23.17 -16.06 2.68
C ASP A 55 24.28 -15.22 2.03
N ASN A 56 23.99 -14.56 0.90
CA ASN A 56 25.02 -13.91 0.08
C ASN A 56 24.90 -12.38 0.03
N VAL A 57 23.77 -11.82 0.48
CA VAL A 57 23.49 -10.39 0.32
C VAL A 57 23.53 -9.67 1.67
N THR A 58 24.31 -8.60 1.75
CA THR A 58 24.36 -7.77 2.95
C THR A 58 23.08 -6.93 3.09
N PRO A 59 22.59 -6.69 4.32
CA PRO A 59 21.39 -5.88 4.56
C PRO A 59 21.48 -4.46 3.98
N GLU A 60 22.68 -3.88 3.90
CA GLU A 60 22.91 -2.57 3.31
C GLU A 60 22.66 -2.55 1.80
N GLU A 61 23.10 -3.60 1.10
CA GLU A 61 22.91 -3.74 -0.34
C GLU A 61 21.44 -3.93 -0.68
N VAL A 62 20.73 -4.79 0.07
CA VAL A 62 19.27 -4.95 -0.01
C VAL A 62 18.57 -3.60 0.16
N ARG A 63 18.92 -2.84 1.21
CA ARG A 63 18.35 -1.51 1.45
C ARG A 63 18.59 -0.57 0.26
N ARG A 64 19.80 -0.57 -0.31
CA ARG A 64 20.16 0.29 -1.45
C ARG A 64 19.33 -0.07 -2.68
N GLN A 65 19.16 -1.37 -2.95
CA GLN A 65 18.35 -1.86 -4.06
C GLN A 65 16.87 -1.49 -3.88
N ILE A 66 16.27 -1.77 -2.73
CA ILE A 66 14.88 -1.40 -2.42
C ILE A 66 14.66 0.10 -2.62
N LYS A 67 15.57 0.93 -2.09
CA LYS A 67 15.51 2.38 -2.21
C LYS A 67 15.53 2.84 -3.68
N ARG A 68 16.31 2.17 -4.52
CA ARG A 68 16.39 2.45 -5.96
C ARG A 68 15.08 2.08 -6.65
N GLU A 69 14.60 0.86 -6.43
CA GLU A 69 13.36 0.37 -7.04
C GLU A 69 12.14 1.23 -6.68
N VAL A 70 11.99 1.57 -5.38
CA VAL A 70 10.90 2.45 -4.93
C VAL A 70 10.98 3.83 -5.59
N ARG A 71 12.19 4.40 -5.73
CA ARG A 71 12.37 5.70 -6.40
C ARG A 71 12.07 5.63 -7.89
N THR A 72 12.43 4.55 -8.56
CA THR A 72 12.10 4.32 -9.96
C THR A 72 10.59 4.22 -10.14
N LEU A 73 9.92 3.44 -9.27
CA LEU A 73 8.46 3.30 -9.26
C LEU A 73 7.76 4.65 -9.06
N ILE A 74 8.26 5.47 -8.13
CA ILE A 74 7.75 6.83 -7.89
C ILE A 74 7.92 7.70 -9.13
N ARG A 75 9.11 7.71 -9.77
CA ARG A 75 9.35 8.55 -10.95
C ARG A 75 8.50 8.17 -12.15
N GLN A 76 8.20 6.89 -12.32
CA GLN A 76 7.39 6.40 -13.43
C GLN A 76 5.93 6.83 -13.32
N HIS A 77 5.38 6.82 -12.10
CA HIS A 77 3.94 7.03 -11.88
C HIS A 77 3.64 8.47 -11.43
N GLN A 78 4.45 9.04 -10.53
CA GLN A 78 4.19 10.34 -9.92
C GLN A 78 4.47 11.51 -10.89
N ARG A 79 3.43 12.27 -11.23
CA ARG A 79 3.56 13.56 -11.93
C ARG A 79 3.56 14.73 -10.96
N LEU A 80 4.49 15.67 -11.15
CA LEU A 80 4.64 16.90 -10.37
C LEU A 80 4.51 18.13 -11.29
N PRO A 81 3.90 19.25 -10.83
CA PRO A 81 3.23 19.45 -9.54
C PRO A 81 1.87 18.73 -9.46
N GLY A 82 1.55 18.19 -8.28
CA GLY A 82 0.24 17.58 -8.01
C GLY A 82 -0.88 18.63 -7.94
N SER A 83 -2.11 18.24 -8.28
CA SER A 83 -3.29 19.11 -8.28
C SER A 83 -4.56 18.40 -7.79
N ILE A 84 -5.09 18.85 -6.66
CA ILE A 84 -6.29 18.30 -5.99
C ILE A 84 -7.48 18.20 -6.96
N LEU A 85 -7.72 19.25 -7.75
CA LEU A 85 -8.83 19.29 -8.71
C LEU A 85 -8.72 18.18 -9.77
N ARG A 86 -7.51 17.86 -10.23
CA ARG A 86 -7.28 16.76 -11.16
C ARG A 86 -7.53 15.41 -10.50
N GLY A 87 -7.08 15.24 -9.25
CA GLY A 87 -7.34 14.05 -8.45
C GLY A 87 -8.83 13.80 -8.19
N ILE A 88 -9.60 14.87 -7.96
CA ILE A 88 -11.07 14.82 -7.85
C ILE A 88 -11.70 14.53 -9.22
N ALA A 89 -11.25 15.20 -10.29
CA ALA A 89 -11.75 14.97 -11.64
C ALA A 89 -11.50 13.53 -12.11
N GLN A 90 -10.40 12.90 -11.69
CA GLN A 90 -10.09 11.50 -11.98
C GLN A 90 -11.07 10.52 -11.30
N ARG A 91 -11.79 10.95 -10.26
CA ARG A 91 -12.85 10.17 -9.63
C ARG A 91 -14.16 10.21 -10.43
N PHE A 92 -14.47 11.36 -11.03
CA PHE A 92 -15.73 11.58 -11.76
C PHE A 92 -15.64 11.31 -13.26
N ARG A 93 -14.44 11.35 -13.84
CA ARG A 93 -14.21 10.84 -15.19
C ARG A 93 -14.26 9.32 -15.09
N SER A 94 -15.29 8.73 -15.68
CA SER A 94 -15.40 7.29 -15.93
C SER A 94 -14.27 6.84 -16.86
N GLU A 95 -13.05 6.74 -16.36
CA GLU A 95 -12.03 5.98 -17.06
C GLU A 95 -12.44 4.51 -16.97
N LYS A 96 -12.91 3.96 -18.09
CA LYS A 96 -12.70 2.56 -18.43
C LYS A 96 -11.20 2.30 -18.36
N GLN A 97 -10.66 2.05 -17.16
CA GLN A 97 -9.33 1.47 -17.06
C GLN A 97 -9.49 0.00 -17.42
N SER A 98 -9.41 -0.30 -18.71
CA SER A 98 -8.90 -1.59 -19.18
C SER A 98 -7.41 -1.66 -18.84
N ASN A 99 -7.06 -1.65 -17.57
CA ASN A 99 -5.70 -1.98 -17.16
C ASN A 99 -5.64 -3.49 -17.14
N GLY A 100 -5.26 -4.01 -18.31
CA GLY A 100 -4.80 -5.36 -18.48
C GLY A 100 -3.87 -5.69 -17.34
N THR A 101 -4.32 -6.63 -16.55
CA THR A 101 -3.57 -7.38 -15.57
C THR A 101 -2.34 -7.96 -16.26
N ASN A 102 -1.25 -7.20 -16.37
CA ASN A 102 0.08 -7.76 -16.64
C ASN A 102 0.58 -8.43 -15.35
N ILE A 103 -0.24 -9.28 -14.73
CA ILE A 103 0.29 -10.29 -13.85
C ILE A 103 0.83 -11.33 -14.81
N LEU A 104 2.16 -11.45 -14.90
CA LEU A 104 2.76 -12.56 -15.63
C LEU A 104 2.17 -13.86 -15.06
N PRO A 105 1.69 -14.78 -15.91
CA PRO A 105 0.99 -15.99 -15.47
C PRO A 105 1.77 -16.77 -14.41
N GLU A 106 3.10 -16.72 -14.47
CA GLU A 106 4.04 -17.25 -13.49
C GLU A 106 3.78 -16.77 -12.04
N GLN A 107 3.42 -15.50 -11.83
CA GLN A 107 3.19 -14.96 -10.48
C GLN A 107 1.84 -15.42 -9.89
N VAL A 108 0.82 -15.59 -10.74
CA VAL A 108 -0.46 -16.19 -10.33
C VAL A 108 -0.23 -17.66 -9.96
N GLU A 109 0.60 -18.36 -10.73
CA GLU A 109 0.91 -19.77 -10.50
C GLU A 109 1.70 -19.99 -9.20
N LEU A 110 2.72 -19.16 -8.91
CA LEU A 110 3.47 -19.23 -7.66
C LEU A 110 2.61 -18.93 -6.42
N LEU A 111 1.70 -17.96 -6.51
CA LEU A 111 0.75 -17.65 -5.43
C LEU A 111 -0.27 -18.77 -5.21
N ASN A 112 -0.76 -19.39 -6.29
CA ASN A 112 -1.67 -20.52 -6.20
C ASN A 112 -0.96 -21.76 -5.63
N ARG A 113 0.31 -21.98 -5.98
CA ARG A 113 1.14 -23.06 -5.46
C ARG A 113 1.43 -22.89 -3.96
N SER A 114 1.82 -21.70 -3.51
CA SER A 114 2.04 -21.43 -2.09
C SER A 114 0.77 -21.58 -1.25
N ASN A 115 -0.38 -21.18 -1.81
CA ASN A 115 -1.69 -21.34 -1.17
C ASN A 115 -2.15 -22.82 -1.12
N GLY A 116 -1.76 -23.62 -2.12
CA GLY A 116 -1.99 -25.07 -2.13
C GLY A 116 -1.17 -25.79 -1.06
N GLU A 117 0.11 -25.44 -0.92
CA GLU A 117 1.00 -26.00 0.09
C GLU A 117 0.55 -25.65 1.52
N THR A 118 0.12 -24.41 1.77
CA THR A 118 -0.42 -24.03 3.09
C THR A 118 -1.74 -24.73 3.42
N LYS A 119 -2.61 -24.99 2.44
CA LYS A 119 -3.83 -25.78 2.66
C LYS A 119 -3.52 -27.25 2.97
N GLY A 120 -2.56 -27.86 2.26
CA GLY A 120 -2.13 -29.23 2.53
C GLY A 120 -1.54 -29.39 3.93
N VAL A 121 -0.71 -28.44 4.38
CA VAL A 121 -0.14 -28.44 5.73
C VAL A 121 -1.22 -28.28 6.80
N LEU A 122 -2.24 -27.45 6.56
CA LEU A 122 -3.36 -27.28 7.50
C LEU A 122 -4.27 -28.53 7.55
N GLU A 123 -4.45 -29.24 6.43
CA GLU A 123 -5.18 -30.51 6.40
C GLU A 123 -4.40 -31.64 7.09
N GLU A 124 -3.08 -31.72 6.92
CA GLU A 124 -2.22 -32.68 7.65
C GLU A 124 -2.24 -32.42 9.16
N ILE A 125 -2.16 -31.16 9.59
CA ILE A 125 -2.23 -30.80 11.02
C ILE A 125 -3.63 -31.13 11.58
N SER A 126 -4.70 -30.90 10.80
CA SER A 126 -6.06 -31.26 11.21
C SER A 126 -6.29 -32.76 11.29
N MET A 127 -5.65 -33.56 10.43
CA MET A 127 -5.74 -35.03 10.48
C MET A 127 -4.93 -35.60 11.65
N ASN A 128 -3.73 -35.07 11.92
CA ASN A 128 -2.89 -35.52 13.03
C ASN A 128 -3.43 -35.11 14.41
N ALA A 129 -4.23 -34.05 14.49
CA ALA A 129 -4.90 -33.63 15.73
C ALA A 129 -6.11 -34.52 16.10
N TYR A 130 -6.54 -35.42 15.22
CA TYR A 130 -7.69 -36.32 15.39
C TYR A 130 -7.27 -37.79 15.62
N GLU A 131 -6.05 -38.05 16.08
CA GLU A 131 -5.71 -39.33 16.74
C GLU A 131 -6.05 -39.25 18.23
N PRO A 132 -7.17 -39.83 18.71
CA PRO A 132 -7.35 -40.00 20.14
C PRO A 132 -6.32 -41.00 20.64
N ALA A 133 -5.60 -40.63 21.71
CA ALA A 133 -4.75 -41.53 22.48
C ALA A 133 -5.60 -42.68 23.06
N ILE A 134 -5.80 -43.73 22.27
CA ILE A 134 -6.34 -44.99 22.73
C ILE A 134 -5.19 -45.94 23.03
N ASN A 135 -5.10 -46.24 24.32
CA ASN A 135 -4.62 -47.48 24.91
C ASN A 135 -3.11 -47.60 25.20
N THR A 136 -2.78 -47.45 26.49
CA THR A 136 -1.75 -48.28 27.13
C THR A 136 -2.21 -48.65 28.55
N ASN A 137 -2.60 -49.93 28.68
CA ASN A 137 -2.62 -50.84 29.85
C ASN A 137 -2.98 -50.30 31.24
#